data_AF-T1KVW2-F1
#
_entry.id   AF-T1KVW2-F1
#
_cell.length_a   1.000
_cell.length_b   1.000
_cell.length_c   1.000
_cell.angle_alpha   90.00
_cell.angle_beta   90.00
_cell.angle_gamma   90.00
#
_symmetry.space_group_name_H-M   'P 1'
#
loop_
_entity.id
_entity.type
_entity.pdbx_description
1 polymer ?
#
loop_
_entity_poly.entity_id
_entity_poly.type
_entity_poly.pdbx_seq_one_letter_code
_entity_poly.pdbx_strand_id
1 'polypeptide(L)'
;MNLQELLQEFNPSNFVVYTCLLLFSILFAFRLDGTITISYWLVFMPLWIWKCLVILGAVIGSLVWIKNPEYRLSESSYIHFKSMLISLSLQLLLLMFELLVCDKLESGRHMWILAFIPLIFISLLSTAICIWAFKNDRAFELEVFCAVNVLQFVFIALRLDRFINWSWVVVFVPFWIVMCLAIIAVLYALIFAAILLRTPEVAIEQRKASIHSAISYSLVVIPLLIFLVLLSNKLDTTSDYAFPPLRPTLLHAPIIDHIRPSYFTICIPLYFAFLILICLSFNSKGNNQWWFGMRKDFCSFLLSVCPCLREYGNISFNKQNNSLSSPHGSQSAIESDQVSAGNPATGSSEKSRFKMNHKKIMMPIMTLESPD
;
A
#
# COMPACT_ATOMS: atom_id res chain seq x y z
N MET A 1 -13.85 -12.87 11.45
CA MET A 1 -12.47 -12.42 11.20
C MET A 1 -11.95 -11.82 12.49
N ASN A 2 -10.82 -12.29 12.99
CA ASN A 2 -10.23 -11.75 14.23
C ASN A 2 -9.74 -10.33 13.94
N LEU A 3 -10.22 -9.34 14.70
CA LEU A 3 -9.79 -7.95 14.57
C LEU A 3 -8.26 -7.82 14.72
N GLN A 4 -7.66 -8.70 15.51
CA GLN A 4 -6.21 -8.79 15.70
C GLN A 4 -5.46 -9.25 14.44
N GLU A 5 -5.99 -10.20 13.66
CA GLU A 5 -5.39 -10.63 12.39
C GLU A 5 -5.44 -9.49 11.37
N LEU A 6 -6.58 -8.79 11.27
CA LEU A 6 -6.75 -7.63 10.40
C LEU A 6 -5.79 -6.48 10.75
N LEU A 7 -5.60 -6.22 12.05
CA LEU A 7 -4.68 -5.19 12.52
C LEU A 7 -3.22 -5.62 12.35
N GLN A 8 -2.89 -6.91 12.51
CA GLN A 8 -1.53 -7.41 12.34
C GLN A 8 -1.07 -7.35 10.87
N GLU A 9 -1.99 -7.45 9.91
CA GLU A 9 -1.71 -7.34 8.48
C GLU A 9 -1.86 -5.92 7.91
N PHE A 10 -1.99 -4.91 8.77
CA PHE A 10 -2.14 -3.52 8.36
C PHE A 10 -0.80 -2.90 7.95
N ASN A 11 -0.75 -2.35 6.72
CA ASN A 11 0.35 -1.54 6.22
C ASN A 11 -0.01 -0.04 6.30
N PRO A 12 0.46 0.65 7.35
CA PRO A 12 0.10 2.05 7.57
C PRO A 12 0.70 2.99 6.52
N SER A 13 1.88 2.69 5.99
CA SER A 13 2.50 3.56 4.97
C SER A 13 1.68 3.58 3.68
N ASN A 14 1.23 2.42 3.20
CA ASN A 14 0.42 2.33 1.99
C ASN A 14 -0.95 2.99 2.21
N PHE A 15 -1.56 2.79 3.37
CA PHE A 15 -2.83 3.42 3.73
C PHE A 15 -2.73 4.96 3.66
N VAL A 16 -1.69 5.55 4.27
CA VAL A 16 -1.48 7.01 4.23
C VAL A 16 -1.28 7.48 2.79
N VAL A 17 -0.42 6.81 2.01
CA VAL A 17 -0.13 7.17 0.62
C VAL A 17 -1.42 7.20 -0.21
N TYR A 18 -2.17 6.11 -0.23
CA TYR A 18 -3.37 6.01 -1.06
C TYR A 18 -4.49 6.95 -0.61
N THR A 19 -4.64 7.18 0.69
CA THR A 19 -5.61 8.14 1.22
C THR A 19 -5.25 9.57 0.80
N CYS A 20 -3.97 9.95 0.92
CA CYS A 20 -3.49 11.26 0.49
C CYS A 20 -3.64 11.46 -1.03
N LEU A 21 -3.30 10.45 -1.84
CA LEU A 21 -3.48 10.49 -3.29
C LEU A 21 -4.96 10.59 -3.70
N LEU A 22 -5.85 9.85 -3.04
CA LEU A 22 -7.29 9.94 -3.27
C LEU A 22 -7.80 11.35 -2.98
N LEU A 23 -7.52 11.88 -1.78
CA LEU A 23 -7.96 13.22 -1.39
C LEU A 23 -7.39 14.31 -2.31
N PHE A 24 -6.11 14.23 -2.65
CA PHE A 24 -5.49 15.13 -3.62
C PHE A 24 -6.19 15.06 -4.97
N SER A 25 -6.42 13.86 -5.51
CA SER A 25 -7.03 13.68 -6.83
C SER A 25 -8.46 14.24 -6.91
N ILE A 26 -9.25 14.09 -5.83
CA ILE A 26 -10.60 14.66 -5.73
C ILE A 26 -10.55 16.18 -5.69
N LEU A 27 -9.72 16.76 -4.81
CA LEU A 27 -9.56 18.22 -4.70
C LEU A 27 -9.04 18.83 -6.00
N PHE A 28 -8.07 18.16 -6.64
CA PHE A 28 -7.50 18.60 -7.90
C PHE A 28 -8.51 18.54 -9.04
N ALA A 29 -9.31 17.48 -9.14
CA ALA A 29 -10.37 17.38 -10.15
C ALA A 29 -11.44 18.47 -9.97
N PHE A 30 -11.90 18.71 -8.74
CA PHE A 30 -12.82 19.81 -8.43
C PHE A 30 -12.22 21.18 -8.76
N ARG A 31 -10.93 21.38 -8.49
CA ARG A 31 -10.24 22.61 -8.85
C ARG A 31 -10.18 22.80 -10.37
N LEU A 32 -9.89 21.75 -11.12
CA LEU A 32 -9.88 21.77 -12.59
C LEU A 32 -11.26 21.98 -13.21
N ASP A 33 -12.31 21.47 -12.56
CA ASP A 33 -13.71 21.69 -12.95
C ASP A 33 -14.23 23.08 -12.55
N GLY A 34 -13.45 23.88 -11.83
CA GLY A 34 -13.85 25.21 -11.36
C GLY A 34 -14.92 25.20 -10.27
N THR A 35 -15.23 24.03 -9.68
CA THR A 35 -16.24 23.92 -8.60
C THR A 35 -15.71 24.53 -7.29
N ILE A 36 -14.40 24.53 -7.10
CA ILE A 36 -13.72 25.15 -5.95
C ILE A 36 -12.73 26.23 -6.41
N THR A 37 -12.73 27.37 -5.71
CA THR A 37 -11.90 28.53 -6.03
C THR A 37 -10.60 28.65 -5.22
N ILE A 38 -10.31 27.67 -4.37
CA ILE A 38 -9.16 27.66 -3.43
C ILE A 38 -7.79 27.66 -4.15
N SER A 39 -6.74 28.14 -3.48
CA SER A 39 -5.38 28.14 -4.02
C SER A 39 -4.84 26.72 -4.25
N TYR A 40 -3.95 26.56 -5.22
CA TYR A 40 -3.32 25.26 -5.50
C TYR A 40 -2.49 24.76 -4.31
N TRP A 41 -1.94 25.67 -3.50
CA TRP A 41 -1.28 25.34 -2.25
C TRP A 41 -2.16 24.54 -1.29
N LEU A 42 -3.45 24.89 -1.20
CA LEU A 42 -4.42 24.18 -0.36
C LEU A 42 -4.85 22.85 -1.00
N VAL A 43 -4.98 22.80 -2.33
CA VAL A 43 -5.29 21.56 -3.07
C VAL A 43 -4.22 20.50 -2.85
N PHE A 44 -2.96 20.89 -2.78
CA PHE A 44 -1.82 19.99 -2.55
C PHE A 44 -1.64 19.56 -1.07
N MET A 45 -2.43 20.08 -0.12
CA MET A 45 -2.29 19.77 1.31
C MET A 45 -2.23 18.28 1.66
N PRO A 46 -3.04 17.38 1.07
CA PRO A 46 -2.92 15.96 1.35
C PRO A 46 -1.52 15.39 1.03
N LEU A 47 -0.88 15.89 -0.04
CA LEU A 47 0.49 15.48 -0.40
C LEU A 47 1.51 16.05 0.59
N TRP A 48 1.36 17.31 1.01
CA TRP A 48 2.23 17.92 2.03
C TRP A 48 2.19 17.14 3.34
N ILE A 49 1.01 16.74 3.80
CA ILE A 49 0.85 15.92 5.00
C ILE A 49 1.61 14.60 4.85
N TRP A 50 1.49 13.94 3.70
CA TRP A 50 2.23 12.71 3.42
C TRP A 50 3.75 12.92 3.46
N LYS A 51 4.27 13.96 2.78
CA LYS A 51 5.72 14.24 2.78
C LYS A 51 6.24 14.61 4.17
N CYS A 52 5.51 15.43 4.92
CA CYS A 52 5.84 15.78 6.30
C CYS A 52 5.94 14.53 7.18
N LEU A 53 5.02 13.58 7.03
CA LEU A 53 5.05 12.31 7.76
C LEU A 53 6.31 11.50 7.43
N VAL A 54 6.68 11.40 6.15
CA VAL A 54 7.90 10.71 5.71
C VAL A 54 9.16 11.36 6.29
N ILE A 55 9.26 12.69 6.20
CA ILE A 55 10.41 13.44 6.73
C ILE A 55 10.52 13.26 8.24
N LEU A 56 9.41 13.41 8.97
CA LEU A 56 9.38 13.20 10.42
C LEU A 56 9.80 11.78 10.81
N GLY A 57 9.30 10.78 10.08
CA GLY A 57 9.66 9.38 10.27
C GLY A 57 11.16 9.13 10.05
N ALA A 58 11.76 9.73 9.03
CA ALA A 58 13.18 9.60 8.75
C ALA A 58 14.07 10.36 9.75
N VAL A 59 13.62 11.53 10.25
CA VAL A 59 14.30 12.27 11.32
C VAL A 59 14.34 11.43 12.59
N ILE A 60 13.20 10.88 13.02
CA ILE A 60 13.13 10.00 14.20
C ILE A 60 13.99 8.75 14.00
N GLY A 61 13.90 8.09 12.83
CA GLY A 61 14.72 6.94 12.50
C GLY A 61 16.23 7.25 12.56
N SER A 62 16.63 8.43 12.09
CA SER A 62 18.03 8.89 12.15
C SER A 62 18.49 9.21 13.58
N LEU A 63 17.63 9.79 14.41
CA LEU A 63 17.93 10.01 15.83
C LEU A 63 18.13 8.68 16.58
N VAL A 64 17.28 7.69 16.32
CA VAL A 64 17.39 6.34 16.90
C VAL A 64 18.67 5.65 16.43
N TRP A 65 19.05 5.80 15.15
CA TRP A 65 20.29 5.27 14.60
C TRP A 65 21.54 5.86 15.27
N ILE A 66 21.53 7.17 15.54
CA ILE A 66 22.66 7.86 16.20
C ILE A 66 22.78 7.43 17.67
N LYS A 67 21.65 7.33 18.39
CA LYS A 67 21.65 7.00 19.83
C LYS A 67 22.11 5.58 20.15
N ASN A 68 22.03 4.66 19.19
CA ASN A 68 22.24 3.23 19.43
C ASN A 68 23.27 2.68 18.43
N PRO A 69 24.58 2.71 18.78
CA PRO A 69 25.65 2.32 17.87
C PRO A 69 25.66 0.82 17.55
N GLU A 70 25.05 -0.02 18.39
CA GLU A 70 24.95 -1.48 18.22
C GLU A 70 24.31 -1.89 16.89
N TYR A 71 23.46 -1.03 16.33
CA TYR A 71 22.76 -1.28 15.07
C TYR A 71 23.66 -1.24 13.83
N ARG A 72 24.91 -0.80 14.00
CA ARG A 72 25.93 -0.85 12.95
C ARG A 72 26.54 -2.24 12.78
N LEU A 73 26.39 -3.10 13.79
CA LEU A 73 26.97 -4.45 13.80
C LEU A 73 26.09 -5.45 13.03
N SER A 74 24.77 -5.23 13.00
CA SER A 74 23.84 -6.06 12.23
C SER A 74 23.74 -5.57 10.78
N GLU A 75 24.23 -6.39 9.85
CA GLU A 75 24.20 -6.11 8.41
C GLU A 75 22.77 -5.81 7.91
N SER A 76 21.77 -6.54 8.40
CA SER A 76 20.36 -6.32 8.07
C SER A 76 19.86 -4.92 8.47
N SER A 77 20.16 -4.48 9.70
CA SER A 77 19.73 -3.15 10.19
C SER A 77 20.40 -2.02 9.41
N TYR A 78 21.66 -2.21 9.02
CA TYR A 78 22.39 -1.26 8.19
C TYR A 78 21.80 -1.11 6.78
N ILE A 79 21.44 -2.22 6.13
CA ILE A 79 20.77 -2.22 4.82
C ILE A 79 19.42 -1.49 4.91
N HIS A 80 18.61 -1.80 5.92
CA HIS A 80 17.32 -1.15 6.09
C HIS A 80 17.43 0.35 6.37
N PHE A 81 18.40 0.78 7.17
CA PHE A 81 18.66 2.21 7.41
C PHE A 81 19.09 2.93 6.13
N LYS A 82 20.02 2.35 5.35
CA LYS A 82 20.37 2.88 4.01
C LYS A 82 19.15 3.02 3.12
N SER A 83 18.27 2.04 3.14
CA SER A 83 17.06 2.05 2.35
C SER A 83 16.07 3.14 2.78
N MET A 84 15.97 3.41 4.07
CA MET A 84 15.22 4.56 4.58
C MET A 84 15.79 5.88 4.06
N LEU A 85 17.11 6.05 4.05
CA LEU A 85 17.75 7.26 3.53
C LEU A 85 17.55 7.43 2.02
N ILE A 86 17.67 6.35 1.24
CA ILE A 86 17.40 6.37 -0.21
C ILE A 86 15.94 6.77 -0.46
N SER A 87 15.00 6.15 0.27
CA SER A 87 13.58 6.49 0.17
C SER A 87 13.30 7.94 0.55
N LEU A 88 13.93 8.46 1.61
CA LEU A 88 13.84 9.88 1.97
C LEU A 88 14.35 10.78 0.85
N SER A 89 15.51 10.47 0.26
CA SER A 89 16.09 11.26 -0.83
C SER A 89 15.15 11.34 -2.03
N LEU A 90 14.54 10.21 -2.43
CA LEU A 90 13.56 10.19 -3.51
C LEU A 90 12.31 10.99 -3.17
N GLN A 91 11.83 10.91 -1.93
CA GLN A 91 10.65 11.65 -1.48
C GLN A 91 10.90 13.16 -1.37
N LEU A 92 12.12 13.59 -1.05
CA LEU A 92 12.51 15.01 -1.08
C LEU A 92 12.60 15.56 -2.51
N LEU A 93 13.13 14.79 -3.45
CA LEU A 93 13.09 15.15 -4.87
C LEU A 93 11.65 15.20 -5.40
N LEU A 94 10.79 14.28 -4.96
CA LEU A 94 9.38 14.26 -5.33
C LEU A 94 8.63 15.46 -4.73
N LEU A 95 8.94 15.84 -3.48
CA LEU A 95 8.46 17.08 -2.86
C LEU A 95 8.92 18.31 -3.67
N MET A 96 10.16 18.34 -4.17
CA MET A 96 10.65 19.42 -5.02
C MET A 96 9.84 19.51 -6.34
N PHE A 97 9.53 18.38 -6.97
CA PHE A 97 8.64 18.34 -8.13
C PHE A 97 7.25 18.90 -7.79
N GLU A 98 6.63 18.43 -6.71
CA GLU A 98 5.30 18.87 -6.29
C GLU A 98 5.26 20.38 -6.00
N LEU A 99 6.29 20.94 -5.35
CA LEU A 99 6.40 22.38 -5.08
C LEU A 99 6.50 23.20 -6.36
N LEU A 100 7.30 22.76 -7.33
CA LEU A 100 7.43 23.44 -8.62
C LEU A 100 6.15 23.35 -9.45
N VAL A 101 5.45 22.21 -9.43
CA VAL A 101 4.14 22.09 -10.08
C VAL A 101 3.11 23.00 -9.42
N CYS A 102 3.11 23.08 -8.09
CA CYS A 102 2.21 23.97 -7.35
C CYS A 102 2.49 25.45 -7.66
N ASP A 103 3.76 25.90 -7.66
CA ASP A 103 4.13 27.26 -8.06
C ASP A 103 3.71 27.53 -9.52
N LYS A 104 3.96 26.57 -10.44
CA LYS A 104 3.55 26.72 -11.83
C LYS A 104 2.05 26.91 -12.00
N LEU A 105 1.25 26.12 -11.28
CA LEU A 105 -0.20 26.19 -11.36
C LEU A 105 -0.76 27.48 -10.77
N GLU A 106 -0.13 28.02 -9.74
CA GLU A 106 -0.58 29.26 -9.07
C GLU A 106 -0.08 30.53 -9.77
N SER A 107 1.22 30.61 -10.08
CA SER A 107 1.87 31.84 -10.59
C SER A 107 2.11 31.84 -12.10
N GLY A 108 2.14 30.67 -12.73
CA GLY A 108 2.40 30.54 -14.17
C GLY A 108 3.82 30.91 -14.61
N ARG A 109 4.73 31.24 -13.69
CA ARG A 109 5.97 32.00 -13.96
C ARG A 109 7.06 31.27 -14.77
N HIS A 110 7.23 29.97 -14.57
CA HIS A 110 8.33 29.19 -15.18
C HIS A 110 7.82 28.16 -16.19
N MET A 111 8.69 27.51 -16.96
CA MET A 111 8.29 26.47 -17.92
C MET A 111 7.95 25.14 -17.20
N TRP A 112 7.16 24.27 -17.83
CA TRP A 112 6.84 22.93 -17.32
C TRP A 112 8.04 22.00 -17.31
N ILE A 113 8.95 22.09 -18.30
CA ILE A 113 10.21 21.33 -18.27
C ILE A 113 10.96 21.54 -16.96
N LEU A 114 11.08 22.80 -16.50
CA LEU A 114 11.74 23.11 -15.22
C LEU A 114 11.05 22.41 -14.05
N ALA A 115 9.72 22.43 -14.03
CA ALA A 115 8.93 21.77 -12.98
C ALA A 115 9.16 20.25 -12.97
N PHE A 116 9.37 19.64 -14.14
CA PHE A 116 9.56 18.20 -14.30
C PHE A 116 11.03 17.73 -14.13
N ILE A 117 12.03 18.62 -14.08
CA ILE A 117 13.44 18.24 -13.86
C ILE A 117 13.63 17.31 -12.66
N PRO A 118 13.07 17.58 -11.46
CA PRO A 118 13.25 16.70 -10.32
C PRO A 118 12.72 15.28 -10.59
N LEU A 119 11.58 15.17 -11.28
CA LEU A 119 10.94 13.89 -11.57
C LEU A 119 11.71 13.09 -12.63
N ILE A 120 12.30 13.76 -13.62
CA ILE A 120 13.21 13.15 -14.60
C ILE A 120 14.51 12.69 -13.91
N PHE A 121 15.02 13.46 -12.94
CA PHE A 121 16.19 13.04 -12.17
C PHE A 121 15.89 11.83 -11.28
N ILE A 122 14.70 11.79 -10.66
CA ILE A 122 14.23 10.62 -9.90
C ILE A 122 14.23 9.38 -10.78
N SER A 123 13.65 9.41 -11.98
CA SER A 123 13.55 8.22 -12.84
C SER A 123 14.92 7.69 -13.29
N LEU A 124 15.87 8.57 -13.56
CA LEU A 124 17.26 8.19 -13.85
C LEU A 124 17.92 7.53 -12.64
N LEU A 125 17.79 8.14 -11.46
CA LEU A 125 18.34 7.60 -10.21
C LEU A 125 17.68 6.28 -9.82
N SER A 126 16.38 6.13 -10.09
CA SER A 126 15.62 4.93 -9.79
C SER A 126 16.18 3.69 -10.48
N THR A 127 16.76 3.79 -11.68
CA THR A 127 17.37 2.63 -12.35
C THR A 127 18.53 2.05 -11.52
N ALA A 128 19.41 2.90 -10.99
CA ALA A 128 20.50 2.47 -10.11
C ALA A 128 19.98 1.92 -8.78
N ILE A 129 18.93 2.54 -8.23
CA ILE A 129 18.31 2.10 -6.98
C ILE A 129 17.61 0.74 -7.17
N CYS A 130 16.97 0.47 -8.31
CA CYS A 130 16.38 -0.84 -8.61
C CYS A 130 17.42 -1.96 -8.60
N ILE A 131 18.60 -1.73 -9.20
CA ILE A 131 19.70 -2.71 -9.18
C ILE A 131 20.18 -2.97 -7.74
N TRP A 132 20.34 -1.89 -6.97
CA TRP A 132 20.72 -1.98 -5.57
C TRP A 132 19.64 -2.71 -4.75
N ALA A 133 18.36 -2.38 -4.93
CA ALA A 133 17.26 -2.96 -4.18
C ALA A 133 17.06 -4.44 -4.50
N PHE A 134 17.20 -4.83 -5.78
CA PHE A 134 17.19 -6.23 -6.20
C PHE A 134 18.30 -7.04 -5.53
N LYS A 135 19.52 -6.49 -5.46
CA LYS A 135 20.67 -7.16 -4.80
C LYS A 135 20.44 -7.37 -3.30
N ASN A 136 19.66 -6.50 -2.65
CA ASN A 136 19.44 -6.50 -1.20
C ASN A 136 18.05 -7.00 -0.79
N ASP A 137 17.31 -7.68 -1.69
CA ASP A 137 15.96 -8.23 -1.46
C ASP A 137 14.97 -7.22 -0.85
N ARG A 138 15.05 -5.97 -1.32
CA ARG A 138 14.14 -4.90 -0.93
C ARG A 138 13.00 -4.80 -1.93
N ALA A 139 11.80 -4.42 -1.47
CA ALA A 139 10.74 -3.97 -2.37
C ALA A 139 11.07 -2.58 -2.93
N PHE A 140 10.85 -2.37 -4.23
CA PHE A 140 11.20 -1.14 -4.97
C PHE A 140 10.11 -0.71 -5.96
N GLU A 141 8.85 -0.70 -5.52
CA GLU A 141 7.67 -0.45 -6.37
C GLU A 141 7.68 0.94 -7.03
N LEU A 142 7.95 2.00 -6.25
CA LEU A 142 7.99 3.38 -6.74
C LEU A 142 9.16 3.58 -7.71
N GLU A 143 10.32 3.00 -7.41
CA GLU A 143 11.51 3.13 -8.21
C GLU A 143 11.35 2.47 -9.58
N VAL A 144 10.78 1.26 -9.64
CA VAL A 144 10.40 0.63 -10.91
C VAL A 144 9.42 1.52 -11.67
N PHE A 145 8.39 2.02 -11.01
CA PHE A 145 7.40 2.88 -11.64
C PHE A 145 8.03 4.14 -12.25
N CYS A 146 8.92 4.81 -11.52
CA CYS A 146 9.62 5.99 -12.03
C CYS A 146 10.58 5.64 -13.18
N ALA A 147 11.36 4.56 -13.06
CA ALA A 147 12.33 4.16 -14.07
C ALA A 147 11.68 3.86 -15.43
N VAL A 148 10.58 3.09 -15.44
CA VAL A 148 9.89 2.72 -16.69
C VAL A 148 9.16 3.90 -17.34
N ASN A 149 8.81 4.93 -16.56
CA ASN A 149 8.07 6.10 -17.03
C ASN A 149 8.95 7.33 -17.32
N VAL A 150 10.27 7.20 -17.44
CA VAL A 150 11.15 8.34 -17.76
C VAL A 150 10.72 9.12 -19.00
N LEU A 151 10.37 8.42 -20.08
CA LEU A 151 9.90 9.04 -21.33
C LEU A 151 8.54 9.73 -21.13
N GLN A 152 7.66 9.17 -20.29
CA GLN A 152 6.35 9.74 -20.00
C GLN A 152 6.50 11.14 -19.40
N PHE A 153 7.40 11.28 -18.44
CA PHE A 153 7.64 12.55 -17.75
C PHE A 153 8.20 13.60 -18.70
N VAL A 154 9.12 13.21 -19.59
CA VAL A 154 9.66 14.09 -20.63
C VAL A 154 8.56 14.53 -21.61
N PHE A 155 7.76 13.60 -22.14
CA PHE A 155 6.71 13.92 -23.10
C PHE A 155 5.63 14.82 -22.50
N ILE A 156 5.21 14.58 -21.25
CA ILE A 156 4.24 15.44 -20.57
C ILE A 156 4.80 16.86 -20.44
N ALA A 157 6.05 17.01 -20.00
CA ALA A 157 6.66 18.32 -19.83
C ALA A 157 6.76 19.10 -21.17
N LEU A 158 7.25 18.43 -22.22
CA LEU A 158 7.35 19.02 -23.57
C LEU A 158 5.98 19.37 -24.15
N ARG A 159 4.96 18.52 -23.90
CA ARG A 159 3.60 18.75 -24.38
C ARG A 159 2.95 19.93 -23.67
N LEU A 160 3.10 20.02 -22.35
CA LEU A 160 2.56 21.12 -21.55
C LEU A 160 3.21 22.47 -21.91
N ASP A 161 4.49 22.47 -22.29
CA ASP A 161 5.19 23.64 -22.82
C ASP A 161 4.92 23.93 -24.31
N ARG A 162 4.11 23.09 -24.99
CA ARG A 162 3.77 23.20 -26.41
C ARG A 162 4.97 23.11 -27.36
N PHE A 163 6.06 22.46 -26.95
CA PHE A 163 7.17 22.13 -27.85
C PHE A 163 6.80 21.00 -28.83
N ILE A 164 5.93 20.10 -28.38
CA ILE A 164 5.40 19.01 -29.21
C ILE A 164 3.88 19.13 -29.38
N ASN A 165 3.42 18.86 -30.60
CA ASN A 165 1.99 18.93 -30.99
C ASN A 165 1.33 17.55 -31.09
N TRP A 166 1.88 16.55 -30.41
CA TRP A 166 1.33 15.20 -30.41
C TRP A 166 0.02 15.12 -29.63
N SER A 167 -0.81 14.14 -29.99
CA SER A 167 -1.98 13.81 -29.18
C SER A 167 -1.55 13.28 -27.81
N TRP A 168 -2.37 13.54 -26.78
CA TRP A 168 -2.21 13.03 -25.43
C TRP A 168 -2.20 11.51 -25.41
N VAL A 169 -2.95 10.83 -26.28
CA VAL A 169 -2.81 9.37 -26.47
C VAL A 169 -1.37 8.96 -26.77
N VAL A 170 -0.67 9.69 -27.66
CA VAL A 170 0.74 9.41 -28.00
C VAL A 170 1.67 9.79 -26.86
N VAL A 171 1.42 10.92 -26.18
CA VAL A 171 2.18 11.33 -24.99
C VAL A 171 2.13 10.26 -23.90
N PHE A 172 1.00 9.55 -23.76
CA PHE A 172 0.82 8.48 -22.77
C PHE A 172 1.34 7.09 -23.18
N VAL A 173 2.02 6.94 -24.33
CA VAL A 173 2.52 5.64 -24.85
C VAL A 173 3.34 4.85 -23.81
N PRO A 174 4.31 5.42 -23.09
CA PRO A 174 5.03 4.66 -22.06
C PRO A 174 4.09 4.09 -20.98
N PHE A 175 3.10 4.85 -20.54
CA PHE A 175 2.13 4.37 -19.55
C PHE A 175 1.18 3.32 -20.14
N TRP A 176 0.79 3.41 -21.42
CA TRP A 176 0.06 2.34 -22.13
C TRP A 176 0.81 1.02 -22.11
N ILE A 177 2.13 1.03 -22.35
CA ILE A 177 2.97 -0.17 -22.31
C ILE A 177 2.91 -0.82 -20.93
N VAL A 178 3.05 -0.02 -19.86
CA VAL A 178 2.94 -0.51 -18.47
C VAL A 178 1.56 -1.11 -18.21
N MET A 179 0.49 -0.46 -18.67
CA MET A 179 -0.87 -0.97 -18.51
C MET A 179 -1.11 -2.26 -19.30
N CYS A 180 -0.55 -2.41 -20.51
CA CYS A 180 -0.60 -3.66 -21.27
C CYS A 180 0.10 -4.81 -20.53
N LEU A 181 1.28 -4.57 -19.96
CA LEU A 181 1.98 -5.56 -19.13
C LEU A 181 1.18 -5.91 -17.87
N ALA A 182 0.55 -4.93 -17.23
CA ALA A 182 -0.30 -5.16 -16.07
C ALA A 182 -1.54 -6.03 -16.42
N ILE A 183 -2.15 -5.81 -17.59
CA ILE A 183 -3.26 -6.65 -18.07
C ILE A 183 -2.79 -8.09 -18.29
N ILE A 184 -1.62 -8.29 -18.91
CA ILE A 184 -1.03 -9.63 -19.09
C ILE A 184 -0.80 -10.30 -17.73
N ALA A 185 -0.28 -9.57 -16.74
CA ALA A 185 -0.09 -10.09 -15.38
C ALA A 185 -1.41 -10.46 -14.70
N VAL A 186 -2.47 -9.66 -14.88
CA VAL A 186 -3.82 -9.96 -14.38
C VAL A 186 -4.38 -11.21 -15.05
N LEU A 187 -4.22 -11.36 -16.37
CA LEU A 187 -4.63 -12.57 -17.10
C LEU A 187 -3.89 -13.81 -16.59
N TYR A 188 -2.59 -13.70 -16.37
CA TYR A 188 -1.79 -14.77 -15.76
C TYR A 188 -2.31 -15.14 -14.37
N ALA A 189 -2.60 -14.16 -13.51
CA ALA A 189 -3.14 -14.38 -12.18
C ALA A 189 -4.52 -15.06 -12.22
N LEU A 190 -5.39 -14.67 -13.15
CA LEU A 190 -6.71 -15.28 -13.36
C LEU A 190 -6.60 -16.73 -13.84
N ILE A 191 -5.73 -17.01 -14.82
CA ILE A 191 -5.49 -18.36 -15.31
C ILE A 191 -4.92 -19.23 -14.18
N PHE A 192 -3.94 -18.72 -13.43
CA PHE A 192 -3.35 -19.43 -12.30
C PHE A 192 -4.39 -19.74 -11.21
N ALA A 193 -5.23 -18.76 -10.86
CA ALA A 193 -6.33 -18.97 -9.93
C ALA A 193 -7.34 -20.02 -10.44
N ALA A 194 -7.66 -20.01 -11.74
CA ALA A 194 -8.55 -20.99 -12.35
C ALA A 194 -7.98 -22.42 -12.36
N ILE A 195 -6.67 -22.56 -12.61
CA ILE A 195 -5.97 -23.86 -12.54
C ILE A 195 -6.01 -24.39 -11.11
N LEU A 196 -5.62 -23.57 -10.11
CA LEU A 196 -5.65 -23.96 -8.69
C LEU A 196 -7.06 -24.27 -8.18
N LEU A 197 -8.09 -23.70 -8.79
CA LEU A 197 -9.48 -24.03 -8.48
C LEU A 197 -9.87 -25.42 -8.96
N ARG A 198 -9.25 -25.91 -10.04
CA ARG A 198 -9.50 -27.24 -10.61
C ARG A 198 -8.61 -28.34 -10.03
N THR A 199 -7.46 -28.00 -9.44
CA THR A 199 -6.55 -28.98 -8.84
C THR A 199 -7.01 -29.37 -7.43
N PRO A 200 -7.47 -30.61 -7.18
CA PRO A 200 -8.06 -31.02 -5.91
C PRO A 200 -7.02 -31.21 -4.78
N GLU A 201 -5.73 -31.30 -5.10
CA GLU A 201 -4.66 -31.56 -4.13
C GLU A 201 -4.10 -30.30 -3.45
N VAL A 202 -4.59 -29.11 -3.80
CA VAL A 202 -4.09 -27.85 -3.26
C VAL A 202 -4.85 -27.47 -1.99
N ALA A 203 -4.13 -27.00 -0.98
CA ALA A 203 -4.71 -26.49 0.26
C ALA A 203 -5.76 -25.39 0.00
N ILE A 204 -6.90 -25.48 0.70
CA ILE A 204 -8.04 -24.55 0.54
C ILE A 204 -7.62 -23.10 0.75
N GLU A 205 -6.71 -22.84 1.69
CA GLU A 205 -6.21 -21.50 2.00
C GLU A 205 -5.37 -20.90 0.86
N GLN A 206 -4.50 -21.69 0.23
CA GLN A 206 -3.72 -21.25 -0.93
C GLN A 206 -4.62 -20.93 -2.14
N ARG A 207 -5.67 -21.73 -2.35
CA ARG A 207 -6.66 -21.48 -3.41
C ARG A 207 -7.46 -20.19 -3.17
N LYS A 208 -7.89 -19.94 -1.93
CA LYS A 208 -8.58 -18.68 -1.58
C LYS A 208 -7.66 -17.48 -1.79
N ALA A 209 -6.40 -17.58 -1.37
CA ALA A 209 -5.41 -16.51 -1.51
C ALA A 209 -5.12 -16.16 -2.97
N SER A 210 -5.01 -17.16 -3.86
CA SER A 210 -4.78 -16.91 -5.30
C SER A 210 -5.98 -16.24 -5.97
N ILE A 211 -7.21 -16.68 -5.66
CA ILE A 211 -8.45 -16.06 -6.16
C ILE A 211 -8.58 -14.62 -5.65
N HIS A 212 -8.37 -14.40 -4.35
CA HIS A 212 -8.42 -13.07 -3.76
C HIS A 212 -7.42 -12.12 -4.43
N SER A 213 -6.19 -12.59 -4.67
CA SER A 213 -5.15 -11.80 -5.36
C SER A 213 -5.54 -11.48 -6.81
N ALA A 214 -6.05 -12.46 -7.56
CA ALA A 214 -6.46 -12.25 -8.95
C ALA A 214 -7.63 -11.26 -9.09
N ILE A 215 -8.62 -11.35 -8.20
CA ILE A 215 -9.74 -10.40 -8.14
C ILE A 215 -9.22 -8.99 -7.79
N SER A 216 -8.36 -8.90 -6.76
CA SER A 216 -7.80 -7.63 -6.30
C SER A 216 -7.04 -6.91 -7.41
N TYR A 217 -6.15 -7.61 -8.13
CA TYR A 217 -5.42 -7.01 -9.26
C TYR A 217 -6.36 -6.60 -10.40
N SER A 218 -7.40 -7.39 -10.68
CA SER A 218 -8.41 -7.05 -11.71
C SER A 218 -9.16 -5.76 -11.35
N LEU A 219 -9.59 -5.63 -10.09
CA LEU A 219 -10.30 -4.45 -9.58
C LEU A 219 -9.45 -3.19 -9.51
N VAL A 220 -8.12 -3.29 -9.60
CA VAL A 220 -7.23 -2.13 -9.67
C VAL A 220 -6.85 -1.80 -11.11
N VAL A 221 -6.38 -2.79 -11.89
CA VAL A 221 -5.84 -2.55 -13.24
C VAL A 221 -6.92 -2.14 -14.24
N ILE A 222 -8.10 -2.77 -14.20
CA ILE A 222 -9.18 -2.47 -15.16
C ILE A 222 -9.68 -1.02 -14.98
N PRO A 223 -10.01 -0.55 -13.76
CA PRO A 223 -10.42 0.83 -13.57
C PRO A 223 -9.32 1.85 -13.92
N LEU A 224 -8.05 1.54 -13.63
CA LEU A 224 -6.93 2.41 -14.06
C LEU A 224 -6.80 2.51 -15.58
N LEU A 225 -7.03 1.42 -16.31
CA LEU A 225 -7.05 1.43 -17.77
C LEU A 225 -8.20 2.30 -18.30
N ILE A 226 -9.41 2.13 -17.74
CA ILE A 226 -10.58 2.94 -18.11
C ILE A 226 -10.28 4.42 -17.86
N PHE A 227 -9.73 4.76 -16.69
CA PHE A 227 -9.32 6.12 -16.37
C PHE A 227 -8.34 6.69 -17.41
N LEU A 228 -7.31 5.93 -17.80
CA LEU A 228 -6.33 6.35 -18.79
C LEU A 228 -6.96 6.63 -20.17
N VAL A 229 -7.86 5.76 -20.63
CA VAL A 229 -8.63 5.95 -21.88
C VAL A 229 -9.45 7.24 -21.79
N LEU A 230 -10.19 7.44 -20.71
CA LEU A 230 -11.06 8.61 -20.55
C LEU A 230 -10.25 9.91 -20.44
N LEU A 231 -9.14 9.90 -19.70
CA LEU A 231 -8.29 11.07 -19.51
C LEU A 231 -7.62 11.49 -20.82
N SER A 232 -7.01 10.55 -21.56
CA SER A 232 -6.34 10.84 -22.83
C SER A 232 -7.31 11.45 -23.84
N ASN A 233 -8.50 10.86 -24.01
CA ASN A 233 -9.53 11.38 -24.90
C ASN A 233 -9.99 12.79 -24.51
N LYS A 234 -10.17 13.06 -23.21
CA LYS A 234 -10.58 14.40 -22.75
C LYS A 234 -9.51 15.45 -23.01
N LEU A 235 -8.25 15.13 -22.75
CA LEU A 235 -7.13 16.04 -22.96
C LEU A 235 -6.90 16.34 -24.45
N ASP A 236 -7.07 15.33 -25.32
CA ASP A 236 -7.01 15.52 -26.77
C ASP A 236 -8.13 16.40 -27.30
N THR A 237 -9.37 16.10 -26.91
CA THR A 237 -10.53 16.91 -27.27
C THR A 237 -10.34 18.37 -26.84
N THR A 238 -9.74 18.63 -25.67
CA THR A 238 -9.49 20.00 -25.18
C THR A 238 -8.40 20.72 -26.01
N SER A 239 -7.40 19.99 -26.48
CA SER A 239 -6.27 20.55 -27.20
C SER A 239 -6.61 20.98 -28.63
N ASP A 240 -7.52 20.26 -29.29
CA ASP A 240 -7.94 20.56 -30.67
C ASP A 240 -8.70 21.89 -30.79
N TYR A 241 -9.43 22.32 -29.76
CA TYR A 241 -10.12 23.63 -29.78
C TYR A 241 -9.15 24.81 -29.61
N ALA A 242 -7.96 24.59 -29.02
CA ALA A 242 -6.94 25.63 -28.88
C ALA A 242 -6.18 25.90 -30.20
N PHE A 243 -6.30 25.00 -31.19
CA PHE A 243 -5.65 25.09 -32.50
C PHE A 243 -6.66 24.75 -33.60
N PRO A 244 -7.51 25.69 -34.05
CA PRO A 244 -8.33 25.45 -35.22
C PRO A 244 -7.40 25.25 -36.44
N PRO A 245 -7.53 24.13 -37.20
CA PRO A 245 -6.94 24.10 -38.53
C PRO A 245 -7.57 25.22 -39.37
N LEU A 246 -6.80 25.76 -40.32
CA LEU A 246 -7.21 26.80 -41.26
C LEU A 246 -8.29 26.32 -42.28
N ARG A 247 -9.16 25.39 -41.88
CA ARG A 247 -10.30 24.90 -42.64
C ARG A 247 -11.59 25.31 -41.93
N PRO A 248 -12.44 26.14 -42.55
CA PRO A 248 -13.76 26.42 -42.02
C PRO A 248 -14.65 25.21 -42.33
N THR A 249 -14.69 24.23 -41.44
CA THR A 249 -15.81 23.28 -41.41
C THR A 249 -17.02 23.98 -40.81
N LEU A 250 -17.72 24.72 -41.67
CA LEU A 250 -19.03 25.30 -41.46
C LEU A 250 -20.08 24.18 -41.30
N LEU A 251 -20.18 23.62 -40.09
CA LEU A 251 -21.36 23.02 -39.45
C LEU A 251 -20.86 22.19 -38.28
N HIS A 252 -21.03 22.67 -37.06
CA HIS A 252 -21.18 21.93 -35.77
C HIS A 252 -20.63 22.76 -34.59
N ALA A 253 -21.29 23.87 -34.30
CA ALA A 253 -21.31 24.51 -32.98
C ALA A 253 -22.73 25.10 -32.85
N PRO A 254 -23.55 24.80 -31.82
CA PRO A 254 -23.20 24.84 -30.39
C PRO A 254 -24.01 23.86 -29.50
N ILE A 255 -24.22 22.59 -29.89
CA ILE A 255 -25.07 21.64 -29.12
C ILE A 255 -24.25 20.71 -28.19
N ILE A 256 -22.93 20.60 -28.38
CA ILE A 256 -22.07 19.61 -27.69
C ILE A 256 -21.24 20.22 -26.53
N ASP A 257 -21.75 21.23 -25.82
CA ASP A 257 -21.13 21.63 -24.54
C ASP A 257 -21.72 20.85 -23.35
N HIS A 258 -22.93 20.29 -23.49
CA HIS A 258 -23.59 19.54 -22.40
C HIS A 258 -23.13 18.07 -22.24
N ILE A 259 -22.27 17.54 -23.13
CA ILE A 259 -21.87 16.13 -23.13
C ILE A 259 -20.41 15.93 -22.68
N ARG A 260 -19.65 17.00 -22.39
CA ARG A 260 -18.27 16.80 -21.91
C ARG A 260 -18.27 16.36 -20.45
N PRO A 261 -17.77 15.15 -20.13
CA PRO A 261 -17.69 14.72 -18.76
C PRO A 261 -16.68 15.59 -18.00
N SER A 262 -17.06 16.01 -16.79
CA SER A 262 -16.20 16.74 -15.87
C SER A 262 -14.94 15.93 -15.51
N TYR A 263 -13.88 16.58 -15.08
CA TYR A 263 -12.66 15.89 -14.63
C TYR A 263 -12.98 14.98 -13.45
N PHE A 264 -13.88 15.40 -12.56
CA PHE A 264 -14.38 14.55 -11.48
C PHE A 264 -15.00 13.25 -12.00
N THR A 265 -15.87 13.30 -13.02
CA THR A 265 -16.50 12.11 -13.61
C THR A 265 -15.47 11.19 -14.28
N ILE A 266 -14.50 11.76 -14.99
CA ILE A 266 -13.43 10.98 -15.64
C ILE A 266 -12.56 10.25 -14.63
N CYS A 267 -12.33 10.86 -13.47
CA CYS A 267 -11.53 10.28 -12.40
C CYS A 267 -12.27 9.23 -11.55
N ILE A 268 -13.57 8.97 -11.75
CA ILE A 268 -14.32 7.97 -10.95
C ILE A 268 -13.64 6.58 -10.93
N PRO A 269 -13.17 6.02 -12.06
CA PRO A 269 -12.47 4.73 -12.05
C PRO A 269 -11.16 4.78 -11.25
N LEU A 270 -10.46 5.92 -11.25
CA LEU A 270 -9.26 6.13 -10.44
C LEU A 270 -9.61 6.15 -8.95
N TYR A 271 -10.68 6.84 -8.54
CA TYR A 271 -11.13 6.87 -7.15
C TYR A 271 -11.51 5.47 -6.67
N PHE A 272 -12.20 4.70 -7.52
CA PHE A 272 -12.50 3.30 -7.24
C PHE A 272 -11.23 2.48 -7.04
N ALA A 273 -10.23 2.60 -7.92
CA ALA A 273 -8.95 1.91 -7.76
C ALA A 273 -8.24 2.29 -6.44
N PHE A 274 -8.24 3.57 -6.05
CA PHE A 274 -7.69 4.00 -4.78
C PHE A 274 -8.44 3.43 -3.58
N LEU A 275 -9.78 3.38 -3.61
CA LEU A 275 -10.56 2.75 -2.53
C LEU A 275 -10.20 1.27 -2.38
N ILE A 276 -10.04 0.54 -3.49
CA ILE A 276 -9.58 -0.85 -3.45
C ILE A 276 -8.17 -0.96 -2.87
N LEU A 277 -7.23 -0.09 -3.25
CA LEU A 277 -5.86 -0.07 -2.70
C LEU A 277 -5.83 0.27 -1.20
N ILE A 278 -6.71 1.16 -0.73
CA ILE A 278 -6.90 1.45 0.69
C ILE A 278 -7.40 0.20 1.42
N CYS A 279 -8.40 -0.51 0.88
CA CYS A 279 -8.87 -1.78 1.45
C CYS A 279 -7.77 -2.85 1.47
N LEU A 280 -6.97 -2.95 0.41
CA LEU A 280 -5.86 -3.91 0.33
C LEU A 280 -4.72 -3.61 1.31
N SER A 281 -4.60 -2.36 1.77
CA SER A 281 -3.60 -1.98 2.77
C SER A 281 -3.83 -2.65 4.14
N PHE A 282 -5.04 -3.14 4.42
CA PHE A 282 -5.36 -3.91 5.63
C PHE A 282 -4.96 -5.40 5.56
N ASN A 283 -4.62 -5.90 4.36
CA ASN A 283 -4.26 -7.30 4.12
C ASN A 283 -2.84 -7.43 3.54
N SER A 284 -1.98 -6.42 3.74
CA SER A 284 -0.61 -6.42 3.20
C SER A 284 0.38 -6.37 4.35
N LYS A 285 1.19 -7.41 4.52
CA LYS A 285 2.24 -7.43 5.55
C LYS A 285 3.13 -6.19 5.43
N GLY A 286 3.22 -5.42 6.51
CA GLY A 286 4.04 -4.20 6.54
C GLY A 286 5.53 -4.51 6.45
N ASN A 287 6.16 -4.28 5.30
CA ASN A 287 7.59 -4.57 5.09
C ASN A 287 8.53 -3.40 5.46
N ASN A 288 8.10 -2.47 6.33
CA ASN A 288 8.90 -1.30 6.69
C ASN A 288 9.19 -1.22 8.19
N GLN A 289 10.21 -1.98 8.62
CA GLN A 289 10.74 -2.03 9.99
C GLN A 289 11.31 -0.68 10.50
N TRP A 290 11.36 0.35 9.65
CA TRP A 290 11.90 1.67 9.97
C TRP A 290 10.86 2.79 9.88
N TRP A 291 9.58 2.46 9.71
CA TRP A 291 8.53 3.46 9.82
C TRP A 291 8.57 4.08 11.22
N PHE A 292 8.88 5.38 11.32
CA PHE A 292 9.19 6.08 12.58
C PHE A 292 10.27 5.42 13.47
N GLY A 293 11.19 4.65 12.89
CA GLY A 293 12.16 3.87 13.66
C GLY A 293 11.52 2.78 14.55
N MET A 294 10.24 2.45 14.32
CA MET A 294 9.52 1.41 15.02
C MET A 294 10.03 0.05 14.54
N ARG A 295 10.95 -0.54 15.29
CA ARG A 295 11.57 -1.87 15.05
C ARG A 295 10.61 -3.05 15.25
N LYS A 296 9.32 -2.78 15.25
CA LYS A 296 8.23 -3.72 15.48
C LYS A 296 7.09 -3.38 14.53
N ASP A 297 6.25 -4.35 14.22
CA ASP A 297 5.05 -4.11 13.41
C ASP A 297 4.21 -3.00 14.04
N PHE A 298 3.69 -2.08 13.23
CA PHE A 298 3.02 -0.88 13.73
C PHE A 298 1.91 -1.17 14.76
N CYS A 299 1.13 -2.23 14.55
CA CYS A 299 0.11 -2.62 15.51
C CYS A 299 0.68 -3.15 16.82
N SER A 300 1.82 -3.84 16.81
CA SER A 300 2.52 -4.22 18.04
C SER A 300 3.10 -3.01 18.77
N PHE A 301 3.55 -1.99 18.04
CA PHE A 301 3.94 -0.70 18.62
C PHE A 301 2.74 0.04 19.22
N LEU A 302 1.63 0.19 18.48
CA LEU A 302 0.41 0.82 18.96
C LEU A 302 -0.14 0.12 20.21
N LEU A 303 -0.15 -1.21 20.27
CA LEU A 303 -0.56 -1.97 21.44
C LEU A 303 0.41 -1.78 22.63
N SER A 304 1.68 -1.49 22.37
CA SER A 304 2.65 -1.18 23.44
C SER A 304 2.54 0.26 23.96
N VAL A 305 2.13 1.21 23.12
CA VAL A 305 2.01 2.64 23.47
C VAL A 305 0.61 3.00 24.00
N CYS A 306 -0.44 2.29 23.57
CA CYS A 306 -1.82 2.51 23.98
C CYS A 306 -2.30 1.41 24.95
N PRO A 307 -2.18 1.59 26.28
CA PRO A 307 -2.61 0.59 27.26
C PRO A 307 -4.11 0.26 27.16
N CYS A 308 -4.96 1.22 26.78
CA CYS A 308 -6.40 0.98 26.58
C CYS A 308 -6.69 0.01 25.42
N LEU A 309 -5.90 0.08 24.35
CA LEU A 309 -6.04 -0.81 23.19
C LEU A 309 -5.49 -2.20 23.49
N ARG A 310 -4.44 -2.27 24.34
CA ARG A 310 -3.89 -3.52 24.88
C ARG A 310 -4.90 -4.27 25.75
N GLU A 311 -5.59 -3.57 26.66
CA GLU A 311 -6.64 -4.16 27.47
C GLU A 311 -7.82 -4.65 26.61
N TYR A 312 -8.23 -3.88 25.59
CA TYR A 312 -9.26 -4.33 24.65
C TYR A 312 -8.87 -5.60 23.89
N GLY A 313 -7.61 -5.70 23.43
CA GLY A 313 -7.06 -6.91 22.80
C GLY A 313 -6.99 -8.11 23.75
N ASN A 314 -6.65 -7.89 25.02
CA ASN A 314 -6.62 -8.95 26.04
C ASN A 314 -8.03 -9.46 26.40
N ILE A 315 -9.05 -8.58 26.40
CA ILE A 315 -10.44 -8.95 26.69
C ILE A 315 -11.03 -9.86 25.58
N SER A 316 -10.70 -9.64 24.31
CA SER A 316 -11.18 -10.53 23.23
C SER A 316 -10.63 -11.95 23.37
N PHE A 317 -9.38 -12.08 23.81
CA PHE A 317 -8.72 -13.36 24.06
C PHE A 317 -9.39 -14.15 25.19
N ASN A 318 -9.74 -13.48 26.28
CA ASN A 318 -10.37 -14.14 27.43
C ASN A 318 -11.80 -14.61 27.11
N LYS A 319 -12.52 -13.88 26.24
CA LYS A 319 -13.86 -14.27 25.78
C LYS A 319 -13.81 -15.49 24.85
N GLN A 320 -12.77 -15.62 24.04
CA GLN A 320 -12.59 -16.75 23.12
C GLN A 320 -12.11 -18.01 23.85
N ASN A 321 -11.21 -17.88 24.83
CA ASN A 321 -10.87 -18.98 25.73
C ASN A 321 -12.08 -19.45 26.55
N ASN A 322 -12.87 -18.53 27.14
CA ASN A 322 -14.06 -18.91 27.90
C ASN A 322 -15.15 -19.59 27.04
N SER A 323 -15.22 -19.26 25.74
CA SER A 323 -16.12 -19.95 24.81
C SER A 323 -15.65 -21.35 24.40
N LEU A 324 -14.34 -21.62 24.49
CA LEU A 324 -13.76 -22.96 24.29
C LEU A 324 -13.66 -23.79 25.58
N SER A 325 -13.76 -23.14 26.74
CA SER A 325 -13.71 -23.76 28.06
C SER A 325 -15.04 -23.61 28.81
N SER A 326 -16.11 -24.21 28.27
CA SER A 326 -17.28 -24.56 29.08
C SER A 326 -17.43 -26.09 29.13
N PRO A 327 -16.87 -26.75 30.16
CA PRO A 327 -17.18 -28.14 30.46
C PRO A 327 -18.46 -28.23 31.31
N HIS A 328 -19.21 -29.30 31.07
CA HIS A 328 -20.28 -29.85 31.90
C HIS A 328 -20.33 -29.37 33.37
N GLY A 329 -21.44 -28.77 33.76
CA GLY A 329 -21.85 -28.70 35.16
C GLY A 329 -22.83 -29.82 35.48
N SER A 330 -22.50 -30.71 36.41
CA SER A 330 -23.39 -31.16 37.47
C SER A 330 -22.67 -32.03 38.52
N GLN A 331 -22.95 -31.69 39.79
CA GLN A 331 -22.98 -32.53 40.99
C GLN A 331 -21.69 -32.73 41.84
N SER A 332 -21.59 -31.85 42.85
CA SER A 332 -21.55 -32.14 44.30
C SER A 332 -20.76 -33.34 44.85
N ALA A 333 -19.81 -33.08 45.76
CA ALA A 333 -19.74 -33.72 47.09
C ALA A 333 -18.67 -33.06 47.97
N ILE A 334 -18.98 -33.02 49.26
CA ILE A 334 -18.22 -32.55 50.44
C ILE A 334 -17.45 -33.74 51.05
N GLU A 335 -16.41 -33.45 51.87
CA GLU A 335 -15.71 -34.36 52.83
C GLU A 335 -14.80 -35.47 52.25
N SER A 336 -13.69 -35.94 52.84
CA SER A 336 -12.88 -35.60 54.03
C SER A 336 -11.58 -36.45 54.01
N ASP A 337 -10.61 -35.99 54.80
CA ASP A 337 -9.32 -36.52 55.30
C ASP A 337 -8.84 -37.99 55.10
N GLN A 338 -7.49 -38.10 55.08
CA GLN A 338 -6.58 -39.10 55.71
C GLN A 338 -5.61 -39.95 54.84
N VAL A 339 -4.32 -39.55 54.89
CA VAL A 339 -3.12 -40.27 55.41
C VAL A 339 -2.70 -41.69 54.92
N SER A 340 -1.41 -41.76 54.54
CA SER A 340 -0.40 -42.85 54.63
C SER A 340 -0.26 -43.99 53.61
N ALA A 341 0.93 -43.97 52.98
CA ALA A 341 1.98 -45.00 52.93
C ALA A 341 1.70 -46.44 52.41
N GLY A 342 2.54 -46.89 51.46
CA GLY A 342 2.84 -48.31 51.26
C GLY A 342 3.11 -48.72 49.80
N ASN A 343 4.38 -48.94 49.46
CA ASN A 343 4.84 -49.79 48.34
C ASN A 343 5.11 -51.22 48.89
N PRO A 344 5.44 -52.27 48.10
CA PRO A 344 5.27 -52.50 46.65
C PRO A 344 4.76 -53.92 46.29
N ALA A 345 4.69 -54.20 44.97
CA ALA A 345 5.08 -55.45 44.29
C ALA A 345 4.01 -56.35 43.62
N THR A 346 4.36 -56.74 42.39
CA THR A 346 4.01 -57.94 41.59
C THR A 346 2.60 -58.11 40.98
N GLY A 347 2.57 -58.46 39.68
CA GLY A 347 1.42 -59.12 39.06
C GLY A 347 1.16 -58.72 37.61
N SER A 348 1.49 -59.62 36.69
CA SER A 348 1.41 -59.53 35.23
C SER A 348 0.00 -59.64 34.63
N SER A 349 -0.11 -59.16 33.38
CA SER A 349 -1.09 -59.50 32.33
C SER A 349 -2.37 -58.66 32.26
N GLU A 350 -2.41 -57.69 31.34
CA GLU A 350 -3.68 -57.29 30.72
C GLU A 350 -3.57 -56.82 29.26
N LYS A 351 -4.65 -57.12 28.55
CA LYS A 351 -4.86 -57.09 27.09
C LYS A 351 -4.77 -55.69 26.48
N SER A 352 -4.16 -55.64 25.31
CA SER A 352 -4.11 -54.49 24.39
C SER A 352 -5.50 -54.04 23.90
N ARG A 353 -5.88 -52.80 24.18
CA ARG A 353 -6.85 -52.03 23.38
C ARG A 353 -6.25 -50.67 23.00
N PHE A 354 -6.21 -50.44 21.70
CA PHE A 354 -5.88 -49.18 21.00
C PHE A 354 -6.45 -47.93 21.68
N LYS A 355 -5.60 -46.92 21.95
CA LYS A 355 -6.01 -45.51 22.05
C LYS A 355 -4.90 -44.58 21.54
N MET A 356 -5.31 -43.71 20.62
CA MET A 356 -4.56 -42.70 19.88
C MET A 356 -3.88 -41.68 20.82
N ASN A 357 -2.57 -41.46 20.63
CA ASN A 357 -1.79 -40.46 21.35
C ASN A 357 -1.81 -39.13 20.58
N HIS A 358 -2.59 -38.16 21.04
CA HIS A 358 -2.39 -36.76 20.63
C HIS A 358 -1.29 -36.13 21.50
N LYS A 359 -0.13 -35.92 20.86
CA LYS A 359 0.98 -35.09 21.33
C LYS A 359 0.45 -33.68 21.65
N LYS A 360 0.32 -33.35 22.94
CA LYS A 360 0.08 -31.98 23.38
C LYS A 360 1.39 -31.21 23.21
N ILE A 361 1.43 -30.30 22.23
CA ILE A 361 2.55 -29.38 22.03
C ILE A 361 2.49 -28.36 23.18
N MET A 362 3.34 -28.52 24.19
CA MET A 362 3.62 -27.46 25.16
C MET A 362 4.59 -26.48 24.50
N MET A 363 4.13 -25.26 24.20
CA MET A 363 5.04 -24.13 23.97
C MET A 363 5.43 -23.50 25.31
N PRO A 364 6.68 -23.00 25.44
CA PRO A 364 7.22 -22.55 26.71
C PRO A 364 6.58 -21.23 27.15
N ILE A 365 6.24 -21.16 28.43
CA ILE A 365 5.81 -19.93 29.10
C ILE A 365 7.04 -19.03 29.23
N MET A 366 7.11 -17.95 28.45
CA MET A 366 8.00 -16.82 28.75
C MET A 366 7.42 -16.07 29.94
N THR A 367 7.96 -16.32 31.13
CA THR A 367 7.84 -15.42 32.27
C THR A 367 8.74 -14.23 32.04
N LEU A 368 8.17 -13.04 31.79
CA LEU A 368 8.91 -11.79 31.84
C LEU A 368 8.83 -11.21 33.26
N GLU A 369 10.00 -10.89 33.82
CA GLU A 369 10.24 -10.22 35.10
C GLU A 369 9.39 -8.95 35.29
N SER A 370 8.94 -8.76 36.53
CA SER A 370 8.40 -7.50 37.03
C SER A 370 9.51 -6.47 37.21
N PRO A 371 9.25 -5.17 36.97
CA PRO A 371 10.25 -4.13 37.13
C PRO A 371 10.44 -3.78 38.61
N ASP A 372 11.71 -3.64 39.02
CA ASP A 372 12.13 -2.72 40.09
C ASP A 372 12.52 -1.37 39.46
#